data_AF-A0A3R7M020-F1
#
_entry.id   AF-A0A3R7M020-F1
#
_cell.length_a   1.000
_cell.length_b   1.000
_cell.length_c   1.000
_cell.angle_alpha   90.00
_cell.angle_beta   90.00
_cell.angle_gamma   90.00
#
_symmetry.space_group_name_H-M   'P 1'
#
loop_
_entity.id
_entity.type
_entity.pdbx_description
1 polymer ?
#
loop_
_entity_poly.entity_id
_entity_poly.type
_entity_poly.pdbx_seq_one_letter_code
_entity_poly.pdbx_strand_id
1 'polypeptide(L)'
;MRHTPYVLLLLLLCCCTGSFAAAEHRCIFDRISRKAGPPMRAVVRELPDRERDGTQVSTAFVSDWAPLRFKVFSEDMNNALKYCTAAGEFRSDMKVGLLLCRQQDVLTAEKKFIILNWMLPNAIKLHMDRLHVQPEKRPVVVPLFPAGDACRNFEIPSSHHTTGVFGADMVLYAAAAPTEGTTNAWT
;
A
#
# COMPACT_ATOMS: atom_id res chain seq x y z
N MET A 1 0.22 15.79 -60.26
CA MET A 1 -0.76 16.33 -59.27
C MET A 1 -1.77 15.26 -58.83
N ARG A 2 -1.31 14.12 -58.28
CA ARG A 2 -2.19 13.01 -57.83
C ARG A 2 -1.87 12.45 -56.44
N HIS A 3 -0.80 12.94 -55.79
CA HIS A 3 -0.38 12.47 -54.46
C HIS A 3 -0.91 13.35 -53.31
N THR A 4 -1.29 14.60 -53.58
CA THR A 4 -1.89 15.52 -52.62
C THR A 4 -3.21 15.04 -52.00
N PRO A 5 -4.16 14.39 -52.72
CA PRO A 5 -5.39 13.94 -52.08
C PRO A 5 -5.17 12.73 -51.16
N TYR A 6 -4.18 11.87 -51.45
CA TYR A 6 -3.88 10.70 -50.64
C TYR A 6 -3.17 11.06 -49.32
N VAL A 7 -2.24 12.02 -49.37
CA VAL A 7 -1.56 12.52 -48.17
C VAL A 7 -2.55 13.24 -47.24
N LEU A 8 -3.49 14.00 -47.80
CA LEU A 8 -4.55 14.65 -47.01
C LEU A 8 -5.52 13.63 -46.39
N LEU A 9 -5.87 12.57 -47.13
CA LEU A 9 -6.73 11.48 -46.65
C LEU A 9 -6.06 10.68 -45.52
N LEU A 10 -4.76 10.40 -45.63
CA LEU A 10 -3.95 9.71 -44.61
C LEU A 10 -3.82 10.54 -43.32
N LEU A 11 -3.63 11.86 -43.44
CA LEU A 11 -3.59 12.78 -42.29
C LEU A 11 -4.94 12.86 -41.57
N LEU A 12 -6.05 12.91 -42.32
CA LEU A 12 -7.41 12.92 -41.75
C LEU A 12 -7.77 11.59 -41.05
N LEU A 13 -7.32 10.45 -41.60
CA LEU A 13 -7.49 9.13 -40.96
C LEU A 13 -6.62 8.97 -39.70
N CYS A 14 -5.49 9.67 -39.60
CA CYS A 14 -4.62 9.66 -38.42
C CYS A 14 -5.20 10.49 -37.25
N CYS A 15 -6.04 11.48 -37.53
CA CYS A 15 -6.69 12.30 -36.50
C CYS A 15 -7.92 11.64 -35.85
N CYS A 16 -8.46 10.55 -36.44
CA CYS A 16 -9.66 9.88 -35.92
C CYS A 16 -9.38 8.61 -35.11
N THR A 17 -8.13 8.15 -35.01
CA THR A 17 -7.73 6.98 -34.20
C THR A 17 -7.01 7.36 -32.90
N GLY A 18 -6.67 8.64 -32.73
CA GLY A 18 -6.02 9.18 -31.53
C GLY A 18 -7.00 9.62 -30.44
N SER A 19 -8.02 8.83 -30.14
CA SER A 19 -8.72 8.97 -28.86
C SER A 19 -7.79 8.44 -27.78
N PHE A 20 -6.87 9.29 -27.31
CA PHE A 20 -6.27 9.11 -26.00
C PHE A 20 -7.41 9.20 -25.00
N ALA A 21 -8.04 8.06 -24.71
CA ALA A 21 -8.70 7.90 -23.43
C ALA A 21 -7.58 8.09 -22.41
N ALA A 22 -7.42 9.33 -21.95
CA ALA A 22 -6.82 9.58 -20.66
C ALA A 22 -7.63 8.71 -19.71
N ALA A 23 -7.07 7.55 -19.35
CA ALA A 23 -7.61 6.74 -18.29
C ALA A 23 -7.51 7.65 -17.07
N GLU A 24 -8.60 8.36 -16.77
CA GLU A 24 -8.74 9.00 -15.47
C GLU A 24 -8.50 7.86 -14.49
N HIS A 25 -7.36 7.88 -13.79
CA HIS A 25 -7.18 7.15 -12.56
C HIS A 25 -8.18 7.75 -11.58
N ARG A 26 -9.47 7.42 -11.76
CA ARG A 26 -10.52 7.72 -10.82
C ARG A 26 -10.17 6.91 -9.59
N CYS A 27 -9.49 7.56 -8.65
CA CYS A 27 -9.41 7.13 -7.28
C CYS A 27 -10.84 6.77 -6.85
N ILE A 28 -11.13 5.47 -6.83
CA ILE A 28 -12.37 4.91 -6.29
C ILE A 28 -12.61 5.44 -4.87
N PHE A 29 -11.53 5.83 -4.20
CA PHE A 29 -11.52 6.53 -2.92
C PHE A 29 -12.51 7.70 -2.84
N ASP A 30 -12.48 8.69 -3.74
CA ASP A 30 -13.38 9.85 -3.63
C ASP A 30 -14.86 9.47 -3.83
N ARG A 31 -15.11 8.37 -4.54
CA ARG A 31 -16.45 7.81 -4.72
C ARG A 31 -16.91 7.03 -3.49
N ILE A 32 -16.01 6.30 -2.84
CA ILE A 32 -16.27 5.60 -1.57
C ILE A 32 -16.42 6.59 -0.44
N SER A 33 -15.54 7.59 -0.30
CA SER A 33 -15.62 8.60 0.76
C SER A 33 -16.85 9.49 0.66
N ARG A 34 -17.28 9.86 -0.56
CA ARG A 34 -18.57 10.55 -0.73
C ARG A 34 -19.77 9.68 -0.34
N LYS A 35 -19.66 8.36 -0.46
CA LYS A 35 -20.70 7.41 -0.01
C LYS A 35 -20.59 7.05 1.49
N ALA A 36 -19.39 7.06 2.05
CA ALA A 36 -19.11 6.64 3.43
C ALA A 36 -19.46 7.71 4.48
N GLY A 37 -19.69 8.96 4.05
CA GLY A 37 -19.98 10.06 4.96
C GLY A 37 -18.75 10.49 5.78
N PRO A 38 -18.91 11.44 6.73
CA PRO A 38 -17.86 11.81 7.67
C PRO A 38 -17.35 10.59 8.44
N PRO A 39 -16.09 10.58 8.93
CA PRO A 39 -15.56 9.48 9.73
C PRO A 39 -16.56 9.11 10.82
N MET A 40 -16.81 7.80 10.96
CA MET A 40 -17.85 7.23 11.82
C MET A 40 -17.78 7.83 13.23
N ARG A 41 -18.59 8.86 13.49
CA ARG A 41 -19.09 9.11 14.83
C ARG A 41 -20.22 8.11 14.98
N ALA A 42 -19.99 7.03 15.71
CA ALA A 42 -21.02 6.06 16.01
C ALA A 42 -22.15 6.79 16.76
N VAL A 43 -23.21 7.15 16.05
CA VAL A 43 -24.45 7.64 16.65
C VAL A 43 -25.31 6.41 16.86
N VAL A 44 -25.31 5.89 18.08
CA VAL A 44 -26.27 4.89 18.51
C VAL A 44 -27.61 5.61 18.68
N ARG A 45 -28.61 5.28 17.84
CA ARG A 45 -30.00 5.58 18.15
C ARG A 45 -30.52 4.45 19.02
N GLU A 46 -30.77 4.72 20.29
CA GLU A 46 -31.64 3.84 21.06
C GLU A 46 -33.06 3.89 20.44
N LEU A 47 -33.67 2.72 20.30
CA LEU A 47 -35.08 2.61 19.92
C LEU A 47 -35.92 3.27 21.01
N PRO A 48 -36.96 4.06 20.67
CA PRO A 48 -37.73 4.77 21.67
C PRO A 48 -38.46 3.77 22.56
N ASP A 49 -38.05 3.67 23.82
CA ASP A 49 -38.90 3.09 24.84
C ASP A 49 -40.10 4.01 25.02
N ARG A 50 -41.28 3.38 25.03
CA ARG A 50 -42.57 4.07 25.18
C ARG A 50 -42.55 4.78 26.54
N GLU A 51 -42.61 6.12 26.50
CA GLU A 51 -42.65 7.08 27.62
C GLU A 51 -41.34 7.78 28.02
N ARG A 52 -40.78 8.60 27.14
CA ARG A 52 -40.36 9.98 27.49
C ARG A 52 -40.00 10.78 26.25
N ASP A 53 -40.71 11.90 26.07
CA ASP A 53 -40.36 12.93 25.10
C ASP A 53 -39.06 13.62 25.55
N GLY A 54 -38.03 13.52 24.70
CA GLY A 54 -36.69 14.03 24.99
C GLY A 54 -35.61 13.22 24.27
N THR A 55 -35.17 13.71 23.11
CA THR A 55 -34.01 13.14 22.41
C THR A 55 -32.74 13.48 23.21
N GLN A 56 -32.36 12.64 24.17
CA GLN A 56 -31.02 12.68 24.74
C GLN A 56 -30.05 12.01 23.78
N VAL A 57 -29.24 12.83 23.09
CA VAL A 57 -28.07 12.32 22.36
C VAL A 57 -26.96 12.12 23.38
N SER A 58 -26.89 10.91 23.96
CA SER A 58 -25.74 10.50 24.76
C SER A 58 -24.59 10.21 23.81
N THR A 59 -23.64 11.15 23.70
CA THR A 59 -22.33 10.88 23.09
C THR A 59 -21.59 9.88 23.99
N ALA A 60 -21.69 8.59 23.66
CA ALA A 60 -20.76 7.60 24.20
C ALA A 60 -19.38 7.89 23.60
N PHE A 61 -18.46 8.38 24.43
CA PHE A 61 -17.05 8.39 24.08
C PHE A 61 -16.63 6.94 23.90
N VAL A 62 -16.33 6.53 22.67
CA VAL A 62 -15.64 5.26 22.43
C VAL A 62 -14.16 5.49 22.77
N SER A 63 -13.85 5.66 24.07
CA SER A 63 -12.55 6.15 24.54
C SER A 63 -11.36 5.26 24.19
N ASP A 64 -11.63 4.00 23.86
CA ASP A 64 -10.61 2.97 23.71
C ASP A 64 -10.14 2.78 22.27
N TRP A 65 -10.71 3.51 21.31
CA TRP A 65 -10.33 3.44 19.90
C TRP A 65 -9.44 4.62 19.54
N ALA A 66 -8.32 4.34 18.88
CA ALA A 66 -7.35 5.33 18.43
C ALA A 66 -6.91 5.03 16.99
N PRO A 67 -6.29 6.00 16.28
CA PRO A 67 -5.73 5.75 14.95
C PRO A 67 -4.77 4.55 14.95
N LEU A 68 -4.87 3.72 13.90
CA LEU A 68 -4.01 2.56 13.69
C LEU A 68 -2.53 2.95 13.69
N ARG A 69 -1.68 2.22 14.43
CA ARG A 69 -0.24 2.46 14.50
C ARG A 69 0.53 1.42 13.71
N PHE A 70 1.28 1.87 12.70
CA PHE A 70 2.21 1.03 11.96
C PHE A 70 3.63 1.18 12.49
N LYS A 71 4.39 0.08 12.48
CA LYS A 71 5.86 0.14 12.42
C LYS A 71 6.35 -0.51 11.15
N VAL A 72 7.26 0.17 10.46
CA VAL A 72 7.79 -0.29 9.17
C VAL A 72 9.27 -0.58 9.31
N PHE A 73 9.68 -1.72 8.78
CA PHE A 73 11.08 -2.15 8.74
C PHE A 73 11.46 -2.40 7.29
N SER A 74 12.60 -1.88 6.87
CA SER A 74 13.05 -1.93 5.48
C SER A 74 14.45 -2.50 5.35
N GLU A 75 14.80 -3.46 6.21
CA GLU A 75 16.14 -4.04 6.28
C GLU A 75 16.55 -4.70 4.96
N ASP A 76 15.59 -5.31 4.25
CA ASP A 76 15.81 -5.86 2.92
C ASP A 76 16.33 -4.81 1.92
N MET A 77 15.93 -3.53 2.03
CA MET A 77 16.43 -2.45 1.16
C MET A 77 17.84 -1.96 1.54
N ASN A 78 18.40 -2.44 2.66
CA ASN A 78 19.78 -2.20 3.08
C ASN A 78 20.70 -3.40 2.77
N ASN A 79 20.14 -4.55 2.40
CA ASN A 79 20.89 -5.75 2.08
C ASN A 79 21.03 -5.93 0.56
N ALA A 80 22.24 -5.74 0.02
CA ALA A 80 22.53 -5.83 -1.42
C ALA A 80 22.20 -7.19 -2.05
N LEU A 81 21.99 -8.25 -1.24
CA LEU A 81 21.57 -9.57 -1.70
C LEU A 81 20.05 -9.70 -1.90
N LYS A 82 19.26 -8.73 -1.41
CA LYS A 82 17.78 -8.76 -1.41
C LYS A 82 17.14 -7.89 -2.50
N TYR A 83 17.92 -7.03 -3.14
CA TYR A 83 17.46 -6.16 -4.22
C TYR A 83 18.47 -6.11 -5.36
N CYS A 84 18.04 -5.66 -6.53
CA CYS A 84 18.90 -5.51 -7.70
C CYS A 84 19.85 -4.32 -7.52
N THR A 85 21.16 -4.57 -7.49
CA THR A 85 22.20 -3.51 -7.43
C THR A 85 22.73 -3.14 -8.80
N ALA A 86 22.70 -4.08 -9.76
CA ALA A 86 23.05 -3.87 -11.15
C ALA A 86 22.17 -4.72 -12.08
N ALA A 87 22.06 -4.30 -13.34
CA ALA A 87 21.40 -5.10 -14.36
C ALA A 87 22.26 -6.34 -14.70
N GLY A 88 21.61 -7.46 -15.01
CA GLY A 88 22.26 -8.74 -15.28
C GLY A 88 22.45 -9.63 -14.05
N GLU A 89 22.24 -9.10 -12.84
CA GLU A 89 22.25 -9.91 -11.61
C GLU A 89 20.99 -10.78 -11.50
N PHE A 90 21.08 -11.85 -10.72
CA PHE A 90 19.90 -12.59 -10.26
C PHE A 90 19.61 -12.23 -8.81
N ARG A 91 18.33 -11.97 -8.53
CA ARG A 91 17.82 -11.70 -7.18
C ARG A 91 16.53 -12.45 -6.95
N SER A 92 16.27 -12.80 -5.69
CA SER A 92 14.99 -13.41 -5.32
C SER A 92 13.85 -12.44 -5.65
N ASP A 93 12.71 -12.96 -6.09
CA ASP A 93 11.47 -12.20 -6.20
C ASP A 93 10.71 -12.05 -4.86
N MET A 94 11.36 -12.45 -3.77
CA MET A 94 10.84 -12.54 -2.40
C MET A 94 9.69 -13.55 -2.23
N LYS A 95 9.46 -14.40 -3.23
CA LYS A 95 8.53 -15.54 -3.19
C LYS A 95 9.32 -16.85 -3.20
N VAL A 96 9.37 -17.54 -4.34
CA VAL A 96 10.13 -18.78 -4.52
C VAL A 96 11.12 -18.64 -5.69
N GLY A 97 10.98 -17.57 -6.49
CA GLY A 97 11.68 -17.41 -7.74
C GLY A 97 12.99 -16.63 -7.62
N LEU A 98 13.81 -16.79 -8.66
CA LEU A 98 14.97 -15.94 -8.96
C LEU A 98 14.69 -15.23 -10.28
N LEU A 99 14.83 -13.92 -10.29
CA LEU A 99 14.62 -13.09 -11.47
C LEU A 99 15.90 -12.39 -11.90
N LEU A 100 16.06 -12.28 -13.22
CA LEU A 100 17.11 -11.48 -13.85
C LEU A 100 16.75 -9.99 -13.68
N CYS A 101 17.62 -9.26 -12.99
CA CYS A 101 17.53 -7.83 -12.82
C CYS A 101 17.73 -7.11 -14.15
N ARG A 102 16.71 -6.38 -14.60
CA ARG A 102 16.80 -5.46 -15.73
C ARG A 102 17.24 -4.08 -15.24
N GLN A 103 17.55 -3.18 -16.17
CA GLN A 103 17.97 -1.82 -15.84
C GLN A 103 16.94 -1.08 -14.98
N GLN A 104 15.64 -1.30 -15.22
CA GLN A 104 14.57 -0.70 -14.44
C GLN A 104 14.39 -1.32 -13.05
N ASP A 105 14.92 -2.51 -12.79
CA ASP A 105 14.77 -3.21 -11.51
C ASP A 105 15.83 -2.76 -10.51
N VAL A 106 16.92 -2.15 -10.97
CA VAL A 106 17.98 -1.63 -10.12
C VAL A 106 17.41 -0.60 -9.13
N LEU A 107 17.58 -0.87 -7.84
CA LEU A 107 17.19 0.03 -6.76
C LEU A 107 18.26 1.10 -6.59
N THR A 108 18.09 2.21 -7.31
CA THR A 108 18.95 3.38 -7.15
C THR A 108 18.70 4.06 -5.80
N ALA A 109 19.66 4.88 -5.36
CA ALA A 109 19.49 5.71 -4.16
C ALA A 109 18.24 6.61 -4.24
N GLU A 110 17.95 7.15 -5.44
CA GLU A 110 16.76 7.96 -5.69
C GLU A 110 15.46 7.15 -5.53
N LYS A 111 15.37 5.97 -6.13
CA LYS A 111 14.20 5.09 -5.98
C LYS A 111 13.98 4.70 -4.52
N LYS A 112 15.06 4.31 -3.82
CA LYS A 112 15.02 3.99 -2.39
C LYS A 112 14.54 5.18 -1.55
N PHE A 113 15.03 6.38 -1.84
CA PHE A 113 14.60 7.60 -1.18
C PHE A 113 13.10 7.85 -1.36
N ILE A 114 12.59 7.74 -2.60
CA ILE A 114 11.17 7.92 -2.92
C ILE A 114 10.31 6.88 -2.18
N ILE A 115 10.71 5.62 -2.18
CA ILE A 115 9.95 4.55 -1.52
C ILE A 115 9.84 4.83 -0.01
N LEU A 116 10.96 5.10 0.65
CA LEU A 116 11.02 5.23 2.12
C LEU A 116 10.47 6.55 2.64
N ASN A 117 10.69 7.66 1.93
CA ASN A 117 10.35 9.00 2.43
C ASN A 117 9.05 9.56 1.85
N TRP A 118 8.53 8.95 0.79
CA TRP A 118 7.34 9.47 0.12
C TRP A 118 6.25 8.42 -0.07
N MET A 119 6.53 7.31 -0.76
CA MET A 119 5.49 6.32 -1.09
C MET A 119 4.95 5.62 0.16
N LEU A 120 5.81 5.01 0.98
CA LEU A 120 5.38 4.29 2.18
C LEU A 120 4.69 5.23 3.19
N PRO A 121 5.25 6.40 3.56
CA PRO A 121 4.59 7.30 4.50
C PRO A 121 3.21 7.75 4.02
N ASN A 122 3.06 8.10 2.74
CA ASN A 122 1.77 8.50 2.19
C ASN A 122 0.76 7.35 2.17
N ALA A 123 1.18 6.14 1.78
CA ALA A 123 0.31 4.96 1.81
C ALA A 123 -0.16 4.64 3.24
N ILE A 124 0.75 4.68 4.21
CA ILE A 124 0.45 4.44 5.63
C ILE A 124 -0.52 5.49 6.16
N LYS A 125 -0.26 6.76 5.88
CA LYS A 125 -1.13 7.87 6.30
C LYS A 125 -2.57 7.66 5.81
N LEU A 126 -2.76 7.19 4.58
CA LEU A 126 -4.09 6.88 4.06
C LEU A 126 -4.83 5.82 4.91
N HIS A 127 -4.12 4.85 5.48
CA HIS A 127 -4.74 3.88 6.39
C HIS A 127 -4.96 4.46 7.79
N MET A 128 -3.96 5.16 8.35
CA MET A 128 -4.04 5.75 9.69
C MET A 128 -5.15 6.79 9.84
N ASP A 129 -5.38 7.61 8.80
CA ASP A 129 -6.41 8.67 8.82
C ASP A 129 -7.84 8.11 8.83
N ARG A 130 -8.02 6.81 8.53
CA ARG A 130 -9.35 6.20 8.30
C ARG A 130 -9.65 5.05 9.23
N LEU A 131 -8.63 4.32 9.66
CA LEU A 131 -8.77 3.14 10.49
C LEU A 131 -8.46 3.51 11.94
N HIS A 132 -9.49 3.47 12.76
CA HIS A 132 -9.33 3.43 14.21
C HIS A 132 -9.39 1.98 14.66
N VAL A 133 -8.58 1.62 15.65
CA VAL A 133 -8.53 0.31 16.27
C VAL A 133 -8.51 0.46 17.79
N GLN A 134 -8.86 -0.60 18.51
CA GLN A 134 -8.46 -0.71 19.92
C GLN A 134 -6.95 -1.00 19.94
N PRO A 135 -6.11 -0.12 20.51
CA PRO A 135 -4.67 -0.29 20.42
C PRO A 135 -4.19 -1.58 21.06
N GLU A 136 -3.30 -2.30 20.37
CA GLU A 136 -2.63 -3.45 20.92
C GLU A 136 -1.73 -3.00 22.08
N LYS A 137 -1.94 -3.66 23.23
CA LYS A 137 -1.24 -3.35 24.49
C LYS A 137 0.01 -4.20 24.65
N ARG A 138 0.07 -5.34 23.97
CA ARG A 138 1.21 -6.26 23.96
C ARG A 138 2.13 -6.00 22.76
N PRO A 139 3.35 -6.54 22.77
CA PRO A 139 4.19 -6.53 21.57
C PRO A 139 3.56 -7.37 20.46
N VAL A 140 3.67 -6.90 19.22
CA VAL A 140 3.39 -7.72 18.04
C VAL A 140 4.56 -8.68 17.83
N VAL A 141 4.37 -9.95 18.17
CA VAL A 141 5.37 -11.00 17.99
C VAL A 141 5.18 -11.63 16.62
N VAL A 142 6.23 -11.63 15.80
CA VAL A 142 6.18 -12.22 14.46
C VAL A 142 6.54 -13.69 14.55
N PRO A 143 5.73 -14.62 14.03
CA PRO A 143 6.05 -16.04 14.10
C PRO A 143 7.29 -16.37 13.27
N LEU A 144 7.90 -17.52 13.54
CA LEU A 144 8.86 -18.12 12.64
C LEU A 144 8.11 -18.75 11.47
N PHE A 145 8.54 -18.46 10.26
CA PHE A 145 7.89 -18.96 9.04
C PHE A 145 8.56 -20.26 8.55
N PRO A 146 7.78 -21.25 8.05
CA PRO A 146 8.33 -22.51 7.55
C PRO A 146 9.11 -22.30 6.25
N ALA A 147 9.89 -23.31 5.86
CA ALA A 147 10.55 -23.31 4.55
C ALA A 147 9.51 -23.23 3.42
N GLY A 148 9.76 -22.42 2.40
CA GLY A 148 8.86 -22.24 1.26
C GLY A 148 7.78 -21.17 1.45
N ASP A 149 7.63 -20.60 2.65
CA ASP A 149 6.76 -19.45 2.86
C ASP A 149 7.44 -18.17 2.37
N ALA A 150 6.73 -17.35 1.59
CA ALA A 150 7.23 -16.06 1.10
C ALA A 150 7.64 -15.13 2.26
N CYS A 151 6.95 -15.19 3.40
CA CYS A 151 7.25 -14.40 4.59
C CYS A 151 8.63 -14.70 5.16
N ARG A 152 9.16 -15.92 4.96
CA ARG A 152 10.49 -16.31 5.41
C ARG A 152 11.61 -15.59 4.67
N ASN A 153 11.33 -15.02 3.49
CA ASN A 153 12.34 -14.34 2.69
C ASN A 153 12.68 -12.94 3.20
N PHE A 154 11.87 -12.36 4.08
CA PHE A 154 12.13 -11.04 4.64
C PHE A 154 13.21 -11.07 5.71
N GLU A 155 14.03 -10.04 5.74
CA GLU A 155 15.01 -9.82 6.79
C GLU A 155 14.28 -9.28 8.05
N ILE A 156 13.86 -10.18 8.92
CA ILE A 156 13.15 -9.86 10.15
C ILE A 156 14.14 -9.88 11.32
N PRO A 157 14.32 -8.77 12.06
CA PRO A 157 15.17 -8.76 13.25
C PRO A 157 14.77 -9.85 14.26
N SER A 158 15.74 -10.60 14.77
CA SER A 158 15.50 -11.74 15.68
C SER A 158 14.70 -11.36 16.94
N SER A 159 14.80 -10.12 17.40
CA SER A 159 14.01 -9.60 18.52
C SER A 159 12.51 -9.56 18.24
N HIS A 160 12.09 -9.40 16.98
CA HIS A 160 10.69 -9.37 16.60
C HIS A 160 10.01 -10.75 16.71
N HIS A 161 10.80 -11.83 16.62
CA HIS A 161 10.33 -13.20 16.84
C HIS A 161 10.25 -13.60 18.31
N THR A 162 10.88 -12.84 19.20
CA THR A 162 10.99 -13.17 20.63
C THR A 162 10.28 -12.14 21.49
N THR A 163 10.90 -10.97 21.70
CA THR A 163 10.31 -9.87 22.48
C THR A 163 9.16 -9.16 21.75
N GLY A 164 9.19 -9.18 20.42
CA GLY A 164 8.18 -8.55 19.58
C GLY A 164 8.34 -7.04 19.44
N VAL A 165 7.41 -6.44 18.71
CA VAL A 165 7.42 -5.02 18.37
C VAL A 165 6.40 -4.27 19.23
N PHE A 166 6.88 -3.43 20.15
CA PHE A 166 6.02 -2.63 21.02
C PHE A 166 5.43 -1.41 20.30
N GLY A 167 4.23 -0.98 20.72
CA GLY A 167 3.62 0.28 20.29
C GLY A 167 3.19 0.28 18.83
N ALA A 168 2.97 -0.91 18.26
CA ALA A 168 2.43 -1.11 16.93
C ALA A 168 1.14 -1.92 17.04
N ASP A 169 0.18 -1.62 16.18
CA ASP A 169 -1.01 -2.44 15.95
C ASP A 169 -0.82 -3.31 14.69
N MET A 170 0.04 -2.85 13.78
CA MET A 170 0.47 -3.58 12.58
C MET A 170 1.95 -3.35 12.32
N VAL A 171 2.65 -4.41 11.91
CA VAL A 171 4.06 -4.35 11.50
C VAL A 171 4.16 -4.65 10.01
N LEU A 172 4.89 -3.81 9.28
CA LEU A 172 5.13 -3.94 7.85
C LEU A 172 6.62 -4.15 7.58
N TYR A 173 6.96 -5.20 6.85
CA TYR A 173 8.32 -5.43 6.33
C TYR A 173 8.34 -5.06 4.86
N ALA A 174 9.15 -4.07 4.49
CA ALA A 174 9.22 -3.51 3.15
C ALA A 174 10.49 -3.98 2.43
N ALA A 175 10.31 -4.48 1.22
CA ALA A 175 11.39 -4.89 0.32
C ALA A 175 11.19 -4.27 -1.07
N ALA A 176 12.28 -4.23 -1.85
CA ALA A 176 12.27 -3.75 -3.24
C ALA A 176 13.01 -4.75 -4.14
N ALA A 177 12.54 -5.99 -4.10
CA ALA A 177 12.98 -7.06 -4.97
C ALA A 177 12.36 -6.93 -6.39
N PRO A 178 13.00 -7.51 -7.42
CA PRO A 178 12.40 -7.57 -8.75
C PRO A 178 11.09 -8.35 -8.73
N THR A 179 10.17 -8.00 -9.64
CA THR A 179 8.88 -8.68 -9.80
C THR A 179 8.59 -9.00 -11.26
N GLU A 180 7.71 -9.97 -11.51
CA GLU A 180 7.32 -10.35 -12.87
C GLU A 180 6.24 -9.44 -13.48
N GLY A 181 6.28 -9.32 -14.80
CA GLY A 181 5.25 -8.67 -15.61
C GLY A 181 5.08 -7.18 -15.31
N THR A 182 3.83 -6.78 -15.03
CA THR A 182 3.42 -5.40 -14.74
C THR A 182 3.12 -5.18 -13.25
N THR A 183 3.60 -6.08 -12.38
CA THR A 183 3.39 -5.98 -10.94
C THR A 183 4.16 -4.78 -10.39
N ASN A 184 3.46 -3.83 -9.76
CA ASN A 184 4.08 -2.67 -9.12
C ASN A 184 4.37 -2.90 -7.63
N ALA A 185 3.56 -3.74 -6.97
CA ALA A 185 3.70 -4.12 -5.58
C ALA A 185 2.86 -5.38 -5.30
N TRP A 186 3.22 -6.12 -4.27
CA TRP A 186 2.41 -7.19 -3.68
C TRP A 186 2.63 -7.21 -2.16
N THR A 187 1.64 -7.75 -1.43
CA THR A 187 1.63 -7.82 0.04
C THR A 187 1.03 -9.13 0.48
#